data_AF-B4U3Z4-F1
#
_entry.id   AF-B4U3Z4-F1
#
_cell.length_a   1.000
_cell.length_b   1.000
_cell.length_c   1.000
_cell.angle_alpha   90.00
_cell.angle_beta   90.00
_cell.angle_gamma   90.00
#
_symmetry.space_group_name_H-M   'P 1'
#
loop_
_entity.id
_entity.type
_entity.pdbx_description
1 polymer ?
#
loop_
_entity_poly.entity_id
_entity_poly.type
_entity_poly.pdbx_seq_one_letter_code
_entity_poly.pdbx_strand_id
1 'polypeptide(L)'
;MSNSLLAIYHIAPWLALAILGAIMPLVVMTGMHWAFAPIFLAASVATPDVLILPAMLASNLAQGSAAVAVACQSKQKQTRQVALAAGLSALLAGITEPALYGITLKFKKPLYAAMISGGLVGAYIGFVNIASYTFVVPSLIGLPQYISPTSSANFTNALIAAGLTIALTFTLTWFFGIDEEVDQEGSADSDSTPVKSGLSAKQSIYAPMVGTVLPLSEVPDETFSSKLLGEGLAILPNEEYVYAPFDGEVITLFPTKHAIALKNAKGVDVLIHVGIDTVELKGQGFEQLVKAGDTVKQGQPLLRIDLELIGSKGYSLVTPFVVTNSSEQLEIIVNDNKEHITQHDVALVIL
;
A
#
# COMPACT_ATOMS: atom_id res chain seq x y z
N MET A 1 -3.13 -14.43 -21.93
CA MET A 1 -2.63 -15.45 -20.97
C MET A 1 -3.74 -16.32 -20.38
N SER A 2 -4.97 -15.83 -20.18
CA SER A 2 -6.04 -16.63 -19.55
C SER A 2 -6.42 -17.91 -20.32
N ASN A 3 -6.54 -17.85 -21.66
CA ASN A 3 -6.91 -19.02 -22.47
C ASN A 3 -5.84 -20.14 -22.45
N SER A 4 -4.56 -19.79 -22.35
CA SER A 4 -3.46 -20.75 -22.31
C SER A 4 -3.35 -21.45 -20.95
N LEU A 5 -3.59 -20.72 -19.85
CA LEU A 5 -3.60 -21.27 -18.49
C LEU A 5 -4.80 -22.19 -18.24
N LEU A 6 -5.99 -21.82 -18.75
CA LEU A 6 -7.18 -22.68 -18.68
C LEU A 6 -7.00 -23.97 -19.51
N ALA A 7 -6.36 -23.89 -20.68
CA ALA A 7 -6.03 -25.07 -21.48
C ALA A 7 -5.06 -26.02 -20.75
N ILE A 8 -4.04 -25.48 -20.05
CA ILE A 8 -3.13 -26.28 -19.22
C ILE A 8 -3.88 -26.86 -18.01
N TYR A 9 -4.78 -26.10 -17.39
CA TYR A 9 -5.59 -26.59 -16.27
C TYR A 9 -6.46 -27.79 -16.67
N HIS A 10 -7.10 -27.77 -17.84
CA HIS A 10 -7.91 -28.90 -18.31
C HIS A 10 -7.09 -30.17 -18.63
N ILE A 11 -5.77 -30.06 -18.79
CA ILE A 11 -4.87 -31.19 -19.12
C ILE A 11 -4.10 -31.64 -17.86
N ALA A 12 -3.60 -30.70 -17.06
CA ALA A 12 -2.77 -30.92 -15.89
C ALA A 12 -2.99 -29.79 -14.85
N PRO A 13 -4.05 -29.87 -14.02
CA PRO A 13 -4.36 -28.88 -12.97
C PRO A 13 -3.18 -28.65 -12.02
N TRP A 14 -2.53 -29.73 -11.58
CA TRP A 14 -1.35 -29.69 -10.71
C TRP A 14 -0.20 -28.88 -11.32
N LEU A 15 0.04 -28.98 -12.62
CA LEU A 15 1.12 -28.26 -13.27
C LEU A 15 0.78 -26.78 -13.43
N ALA A 16 -0.48 -26.46 -13.77
CA ALA A 16 -0.94 -25.08 -13.86
C ALA A 16 -0.77 -24.34 -12.51
N LEU A 17 -1.21 -24.97 -11.41
CA LEU A 17 -1.13 -24.36 -10.09
C LEU A 17 0.30 -24.36 -9.54
N ALA A 18 1.14 -25.32 -9.91
CA ALA A 18 2.56 -25.28 -9.58
C ALA A 18 3.27 -24.09 -10.23
N ILE A 19 3.06 -23.88 -11.53
CA ILE A 19 3.65 -22.75 -12.26
C ILE A 19 3.11 -21.44 -11.69
N LEU A 20 1.79 -21.37 -11.49
CA LEU A 20 1.14 -20.18 -11.00
C LEU A 20 1.61 -19.84 -9.58
N GLY A 21 1.64 -20.80 -8.65
CA GLY A 21 2.12 -20.59 -7.29
C GLY A 21 3.61 -20.19 -7.22
N ALA A 22 4.45 -20.71 -8.11
CA ALA A 22 5.86 -20.33 -8.18
C ALA A 22 6.09 -18.92 -8.75
N ILE A 23 5.32 -18.53 -9.76
CA ILE A 23 5.51 -17.26 -10.49
C ILE A 23 4.67 -16.12 -9.89
N MET A 24 3.63 -16.42 -9.10
CA MET A 24 2.72 -15.42 -8.53
C MET A 24 3.45 -14.28 -7.79
N PRO A 25 4.51 -14.49 -6.99
CA PRO A 25 5.24 -13.37 -6.40
C PRO A 25 5.78 -12.37 -7.42
N LEU A 26 6.25 -12.85 -8.58
CA LEU A 26 6.74 -11.99 -9.66
C LEU A 26 5.60 -11.26 -10.40
N VAL A 27 4.44 -11.89 -10.49
CA VAL A 27 3.24 -11.30 -11.10
C VAL A 27 2.62 -10.24 -10.17
N VAL A 28 2.70 -10.47 -8.86
CA VAL A 28 2.32 -9.47 -7.84
C VAL A 28 3.27 -8.28 -7.90
N MET A 29 4.58 -8.53 -8.02
CA MET A 29 5.61 -7.49 -8.18
C MET A 29 5.32 -6.53 -9.35
N THR A 30 4.71 -7.00 -10.43
CA THR A 30 4.39 -6.15 -11.60
C THR A 30 2.94 -5.63 -11.60
N GLY A 31 2.16 -5.90 -10.55
CA GLY A 31 0.72 -5.57 -10.49
C GLY A 31 -0.17 -6.39 -11.44
N MET A 32 0.41 -7.32 -12.21
CA MET A 32 -0.31 -8.09 -13.24
C MET A 32 -1.30 -9.11 -12.66
N HIS A 33 -1.26 -9.37 -11.35
CA HIS A 33 -2.21 -10.26 -10.68
C HIS A 33 -3.65 -9.73 -10.77
N TRP A 34 -3.86 -8.41 -10.86
CA TRP A 34 -5.16 -7.79 -11.12
C TRP A 34 -5.72 -8.10 -12.51
N ALA A 35 -4.89 -8.53 -13.47
CA ALA A 35 -5.39 -9.00 -14.77
C ALA A 35 -6.26 -10.27 -14.63
N PHE A 36 -6.19 -10.96 -13.48
CA PHE A 36 -7.04 -12.10 -13.16
C PHE A 36 -8.31 -11.73 -12.40
N ALA A 37 -8.56 -10.44 -12.13
CA ALA A 37 -9.71 -9.98 -11.35
C ALA A 37 -11.06 -10.53 -11.83
N PRO A 38 -11.37 -10.58 -13.14
CA PRO A 38 -12.63 -11.17 -13.60
C PRO A 38 -12.82 -12.63 -13.18
N ILE A 39 -11.73 -13.40 -13.03
CA ILE A 39 -11.80 -14.83 -12.67
C ILE A 39 -12.11 -14.96 -11.18
N PHE A 40 -11.35 -14.27 -10.32
CA PHE A 40 -11.52 -14.43 -8.89
C PHE A 40 -12.69 -13.61 -8.30
N LEU A 41 -13.10 -12.49 -8.91
CA LEU A 41 -14.34 -11.78 -8.52
C LEU A 41 -15.58 -12.59 -8.87
N ALA A 42 -15.51 -13.44 -9.90
CA ALA A 42 -16.61 -14.33 -10.27
C ALA A 42 -16.70 -15.58 -9.38
N ALA A 43 -15.79 -15.76 -8.42
CA ALA A 43 -15.79 -16.90 -7.51
C ALA A 43 -17.08 -16.92 -6.67
N SER A 44 -17.86 -17.98 -6.83
CA SER A 44 -19.11 -18.18 -6.09
C SER A 44 -19.36 -19.67 -5.85
N VAL A 45 -20.41 -20.00 -5.10
CA VAL A 45 -20.86 -21.39 -4.97
C VAL A 45 -21.21 -22.02 -6.33
N ALA A 46 -21.78 -21.23 -7.25
CA ALA A 46 -22.16 -21.69 -8.59
C ALA A 46 -20.96 -21.75 -9.55
N THR A 47 -19.97 -20.89 -9.34
CA THR A 47 -18.78 -20.73 -10.19
C THR A 47 -17.52 -20.66 -9.31
N PRO A 48 -17.06 -21.79 -8.72
CA PRO A 48 -15.90 -21.78 -7.85
C PRO A 48 -14.62 -21.48 -8.63
N ASP A 49 -13.70 -20.71 -8.04
CA ASP A 49 -12.36 -20.52 -8.61
C ASP A 49 -11.44 -21.66 -8.18
N VAL A 50 -10.92 -22.37 -9.17
CA VAL A 50 -10.04 -23.52 -9.00
C VAL A 50 -8.59 -23.23 -9.38
N LEU A 51 -8.30 -22.01 -9.82
CA LEU A 51 -7.03 -21.65 -10.44
C LEU A 51 -6.33 -20.53 -9.68
N ILE A 52 -6.94 -19.35 -9.56
CA ILE A 52 -6.23 -18.14 -9.13
C ILE A 52 -6.17 -18.06 -7.60
N LEU A 53 -7.32 -18.02 -6.93
CA LEU A 53 -7.40 -17.94 -5.46
C LEU A 53 -6.70 -19.11 -4.76
N PRO A 54 -6.83 -20.37 -5.21
CA PRO A 54 -6.06 -21.47 -4.61
C PRO A 54 -4.54 -21.33 -4.79
N ALA A 55 -4.06 -20.89 -5.97
CA ALA A 55 -2.62 -20.69 -6.18
C ALA A 55 -2.09 -19.49 -5.36
N MET A 56 -2.89 -18.43 -5.24
CA MET A 56 -2.57 -17.27 -4.40
C MET A 56 -2.45 -17.63 -2.92
N LEU A 57 -3.21 -18.62 -2.41
CA LEU A 57 -3.04 -19.10 -1.04
C LEU A 57 -1.60 -19.58 -0.78
N ALA A 58 -1.07 -20.44 -1.65
CA ALA A 58 0.29 -20.93 -1.53
C ALA A 58 1.32 -19.80 -1.67
N SER A 59 1.13 -18.90 -2.63
CA SER A 59 2.05 -17.77 -2.83
C SER A 59 2.06 -16.80 -1.62
N ASN A 60 0.89 -16.41 -1.13
CA ASN A 60 0.76 -15.40 -0.08
C ASN A 60 1.31 -15.91 1.24
N LEU A 61 0.95 -17.13 1.62
CA LEU A 61 1.48 -17.75 2.83
C LEU A 61 2.98 -18.02 2.73
N ALA A 62 3.50 -18.33 1.54
CA ALA A 62 4.93 -18.47 1.32
C ALA A 62 5.66 -17.13 1.54
N GLN A 63 5.17 -16.03 0.97
CA GLN A 63 5.78 -14.70 1.20
C GLN A 63 5.80 -14.32 2.68
N GLY A 64 4.69 -14.52 3.39
CA GLY A 64 4.62 -14.23 4.81
C GLY A 64 5.54 -15.12 5.65
N SER A 65 5.59 -16.42 5.34
CA SER A 65 6.44 -17.38 6.06
C SER A 65 7.93 -17.14 5.82
N ALA A 66 8.31 -16.77 4.59
CA ALA A 66 9.68 -16.38 4.27
C ALA A 66 10.09 -15.14 5.08
N ALA A 67 9.23 -14.12 5.16
CA ALA A 67 9.50 -12.92 5.93
C ALA A 67 9.61 -13.20 7.45
N VAL A 68 8.73 -14.03 8.01
CA VAL A 68 8.85 -14.47 9.41
C VAL A 68 10.15 -15.26 9.65
N ALA A 69 10.54 -16.13 8.72
CA ALA A 69 11.81 -16.86 8.82
C ALA A 69 13.02 -15.92 8.80
N VAL A 70 12.99 -14.86 7.99
CA VAL A 70 14.01 -13.80 8.00
C VAL A 70 14.00 -13.06 9.34
N ALA A 71 12.83 -12.77 9.91
CA ALA A 71 12.73 -12.13 11.22
C ALA A 71 13.37 -12.95 12.35
N CYS A 72 13.33 -14.29 12.24
CA CYS A 72 13.98 -15.18 13.20
C CYS A 72 15.49 -15.31 12.97
N GLN A 73 15.97 -15.19 11.73
CA GLN A 73 17.38 -15.35 11.37
C GLN A 73 18.20 -14.06 11.50
N SER A 74 17.57 -12.90 11.29
CA SER A 74 18.27 -11.62 11.27
C SER A 74 18.86 -11.25 12.64
N LYS A 75 20.06 -10.68 12.59
CA LYS A 75 20.78 -10.15 13.74
C LYS A 75 20.42 -8.68 13.99
N GLN A 76 19.96 -7.96 12.98
CA GLN A 76 19.62 -6.54 13.09
C GLN A 76 18.21 -6.33 13.64
N LYS A 77 18.09 -5.61 14.76
CA LYS A 77 16.80 -5.36 15.44
C LYS A 77 15.72 -4.81 14.50
N GLN A 78 16.08 -3.87 13.62
CA GLN A 78 15.09 -3.28 12.74
C GLN A 78 14.65 -4.21 11.61
N THR A 79 15.58 -4.97 10.99
CA THR A 79 15.22 -5.99 9.99
C THR A 79 14.26 -7.00 10.59
N ARG A 80 14.49 -7.46 11.83
CA ARG A 80 13.57 -8.36 12.54
C ARG A 80 12.17 -7.78 12.71
N GLN A 81 12.07 -6.51 13.15
CA GLN A 81 10.78 -5.85 13.36
C GLN A 81 10.00 -5.68 12.06
N VAL A 82 10.66 -5.20 11.00
CA VAL A 82 10.07 -5.03 9.67
C VAL A 82 9.63 -6.37 9.11
N ALA A 83 10.49 -7.39 9.19
CA ALA A 83 10.23 -8.70 8.63
C ALA A 83 9.06 -9.40 9.33
N LEU A 84 8.96 -9.25 10.65
CA LEU A 84 7.86 -9.81 11.43
C LEU A 84 6.53 -9.12 11.09
N ALA A 85 6.51 -7.78 11.04
CA ALA A 85 5.30 -7.02 10.72
C ALA A 85 4.81 -7.32 9.29
N ALA A 86 5.71 -7.26 8.31
CA ALA A 86 5.41 -7.59 6.92
C ALA A 86 4.97 -9.05 6.76
N GLY A 87 5.65 -9.98 7.45
CA GLY A 87 5.31 -11.40 7.41
C GLY A 87 3.95 -11.72 8.00
N LEU A 88 3.58 -11.10 9.12
CA LEU A 88 2.25 -11.25 9.71
C LEU A 88 1.15 -10.64 8.82
N SER A 89 1.41 -9.50 8.17
CA SER A 89 0.46 -8.92 7.20
C SER A 89 0.16 -9.88 6.05
N ALA A 90 1.20 -10.47 5.46
CA ALA A 90 1.05 -11.46 4.39
C ALA A 90 0.37 -12.76 4.85
N LEU A 91 0.67 -13.25 6.05
CA LEU A 91 0.04 -14.46 6.60
C LEU A 91 -1.42 -14.26 6.96
N LEU A 92 -1.75 -13.17 7.66
CA LEU A 92 -3.07 -12.96 8.26
C LEU A 92 -4.03 -12.25 7.31
N ALA A 93 -3.58 -11.19 6.64
CA ALA A 93 -4.41 -10.38 5.76
C ALA A 93 -4.22 -10.72 4.27
N GLY A 94 -3.15 -11.44 3.91
CA GLY A 94 -2.85 -11.77 2.52
C GLY A 94 -2.25 -10.61 1.73
N ILE A 95 -1.85 -9.53 2.42
CA ILE A 95 -1.17 -8.37 1.82
C ILE A 95 0.32 -8.68 1.75
N THR A 96 0.81 -8.94 0.55
CA THR A 96 2.15 -9.53 0.35
C THR A 96 3.21 -8.53 -0.04
N GLU A 97 2.82 -7.33 -0.46
CA GLU A 97 3.69 -6.27 -0.94
C GLU A 97 4.75 -5.87 0.11
N PRO A 98 4.40 -5.66 1.39
CA PRO A 98 5.39 -5.36 2.42
C PRO A 98 6.43 -6.48 2.60
N ALA A 99 6.01 -7.75 2.49
CA ALA A 99 6.89 -8.89 2.63
C ALA A 99 7.76 -9.10 1.39
N LEU A 100 7.16 -8.94 0.21
CA LEU A 100 7.79 -9.11 -1.09
C LEU A 100 8.89 -8.08 -1.31
N TYR A 101 8.56 -6.79 -1.24
CA TYR A 101 9.51 -5.71 -1.49
C TYR A 101 10.42 -5.44 -0.28
N GLY A 102 9.85 -5.48 0.93
CA GLY A 102 10.59 -5.17 2.15
C GLY A 102 11.65 -6.22 2.49
N ILE A 103 11.39 -7.50 2.21
CA ILE A 103 12.17 -8.62 2.72
C ILE A 103 12.62 -9.58 1.63
N THR A 104 11.70 -10.26 0.94
CA THR A 104 12.09 -11.42 0.11
C THR A 104 12.86 -11.01 -1.14
N LEU A 105 12.50 -9.90 -1.79
CA LEU A 105 13.28 -9.31 -2.89
C LEU A 105 14.61 -8.74 -2.41
N LYS A 106 14.63 -8.09 -1.24
CA LYS A 106 15.84 -7.50 -0.64
C LYS A 106 16.92 -8.57 -0.45
N PHE A 107 16.56 -9.72 0.12
CA PHE A 107 17.50 -10.80 0.44
C PHE A 107 17.62 -11.88 -0.64
N LYS A 108 16.76 -11.87 -1.67
CA LYS A 108 16.70 -12.79 -2.83
C LYS A 108 16.51 -14.28 -2.52
N LYS A 109 17.34 -14.86 -1.65
CA LYS A 109 17.25 -16.25 -1.19
C LYS A 109 15.88 -16.58 -0.58
N PRO A 110 15.28 -15.72 0.28
CA PRO A 110 13.93 -15.97 0.79
C PRO A 110 12.86 -15.92 -0.32
N LEU A 111 13.06 -15.12 -1.38
CA LEU A 111 12.16 -15.12 -2.54
C LEU A 111 12.19 -16.47 -3.26
N TYR A 112 13.38 -17.03 -3.50
CA TYR A 112 13.50 -18.34 -4.13
C TYR A 112 12.86 -19.45 -3.27
N ALA A 113 13.04 -19.39 -1.95
CA ALA A 113 12.36 -20.31 -1.04
C ALA A 113 10.84 -20.22 -1.14
N ALA A 114 10.29 -18.99 -1.20
CA ALA A 114 8.87 -18.77 -1.37
C ALA A 114 8.34 -19.26 -2.73
N MET A 115 9.06 -19.04 -3.81
CA MET A 115 8.68 -19.50 -5.16
C MET A 115 8.71 -21.04 -5.27
N ILE A 116 9.74 -21.69 -4.71
CA ILE A 116 9.86 -23.16 -4.71
C ILE A 116 8.71 -23.77 -3.90
N SER A 117 8.45 -23.25 -2.69
CA SER A 117 7.36 -23.70 -1.84
C SER A 117 6.00 -23.45 -2.48
N GLY A 118 5.77 -22.25 -3.02
CA GLY A 118 4.55 -21.89 -3.74
C GLY A 118 4.29 -22.81 -4.93
N GLY A 119 5.34 -23.23 -5.65
CA GLY A 119 5.20 -24.21 -6.73
C GLY A 119 4.91 -25.63 -6.25
N LEU A 120 5.61 -26.13 -5.23
CA LEU A 120 5.40 -27.47 -4.70
C LEU A 120 4.02 -27.63 -4.05
N VAL A 121 3.60 -26.64 -3.26
CA VAL A 121 2.27 -26.65 -2.65
C VAL A 121 1.20 -26.31 -3.69
N GLY A 122 1.47 -25.43 -4.65
CA GLY A 122 0.58 -25.21 -5.79
C GLY A 122 0.30 -26.51 -6.55
N ALA A 123 1.31 -27.36 -6.75
CA ALA A 123 1.11 -28.69 -7.33
C ALA A 123 0.15 -29.53 -6.49
N TYR A 124 0.37 -29.60 -5.18
CA TYR A 124 -0.51 -30.31 -4.25
C TYR A 124 -1.96 -29.79 -4.31
N ILE A 125 -2.15 -28.46 -4.30
CA ILE A 125 -3.46 -27.81 -4.40
C ILE A 125 -4.17 -28.24 -5.70
N GLY A 126 -3.46 -28.30 -6.82
CA GLY A 126 -4.02 -28.77 -8.08
C GLY A 126 -4.29 -30.28 -8.12
N PHE A 127 -3.50 -31.10 -7.42
CA PHE A 127 -3.77 -32.55 -7.31
C PHE A 127 -5.04 -32.85 -6.51
N VAL A 128 -5.24 -32.15 -5.39
CA VAL A 128 -6.42 -32.35 -4.53
C VAL A 128 -7.62 -31.49 -4.94
N ASN A 129 -7.48 -30.73 -6.03
CA ASN A 129 -8.52 -29.88 -6.64
C ASN A 129 -9.20 -28.93 -5.65
N ILE A 130 -8.41 -28.13 -4.92
CA ILE A 130 -8.97 -27.12 -4.02
C ILE A 130 -9.68 -26.03 -4.84
N ALA A 131 -10.90 -25.71 -4.44
CA ALA A 131 -11.70 -24.63 -5.01
C ALA A 131 -12.02 -23.55 -3.97
N SER A 132 -12.01 -22.29 -4.38
CA SER A 132 -12.54 -21.17 -3.60
C SER A 132 -13.96 -20.83 -4.04
N TYR A 133 -14.88 -20.70 -3.09
CA TYR A 133 -16.32 -20.49 -3.34
C TYR A 133 -16.77 -19.04 -3.13
N THR A 134 -15.86 -18.17 -2.72
CA THR A 134 -16.13 -16.74 -2.56
C THR A 134 -14.81 -15.98 -2.71
N PHE A 135 -14.90 -14.75 -3.20
CA PHE A 135 -13.74 -13.89 -3.26
C PHE A 135 -13.38 -13.37 -1.86
N VAL A 136 -12.23 -13.83 -1.34
CA VAL A 136 -11.55 -13.25 -0.19
C VAL A 136 -10.06 -13.30 -0.49
N VAL A 137 -9.31 -12.26 -0.13
CA VAL A 137 -7.84 -12.26 -0.29
C VAL A 137 -7.25 -13.50 0.43
N PRO A 138 -6.58 -14.41 -0.29
CA PRO A 138 -6.10 -15.66 0.30
C PRO A 138 -5.07 -15.41 1.41
N SER A 139 -5.42 -15.91 2.59
CA SER A 139 -4.71 -15.66 3.85
C SER A 139 -5.22 -16.66 4.90
N LEU A 140 -4.62 -16.67 6.09
CA LEU A 140 -5.11 -17.49 7.20
C LEU A 140 -6.51 -17.07 7.66
N ILE A 141 -6.81 -15.76 7.68
CA ILE A 141 -8.16 -15.27 8.01
C ILE A 141 -9.14 -15.61 6.90
N GLY A 142 -8.67 -15.59 5.64
CA GLY A 142 -9.47 -15.90 4.46
C GLY A 142 -9.73 -17.38 4.21
N LEU A 143 -9.21 -18.31 5.03
CA LEU A 143 -9.40 -19.76 4.84
C LEU A 143 -10.87 -20.24 4.75
N PRO A 144 -11.86 -19.62 5.41
CA PRO A 144 -13.27 -20.00 5.24
C PRO A 144 -13.78 -19.94 3.80
N GLN A 145 -13.11 -19.22 2.89
CA GLN A 145 -13.48 -19.17 1.47
C GLN A 145 -13.42 -20.55 0.77
N TYR A 146 -12.67 -21.50 1.34
CA TYR A 146 -12.53 -22.87 0.84
C TYR A 146 -13.54 -23.84 1.48
N ILE A 147 -14.55 -23.35 2.21
CA ILE A 147 -15.61 -24.21 2.73
C ILE A 147 -16.56 -24.56 1.58
N SER A 148 -16.57 -25.85 1.20
CA SER A 148 -17.49 -26.37 0.20
C SER A 148 -18.85 -26.72 0.82
N PRO A 149 -19.97 -26.47 0.13
CA PRO A 149 -21.29 -26.93 0.57
C PRO A 149 -21.46 -28.46 0.55
N THR A 150 -20.63 -29.17 -0.22
CA THR A 150 -20.83 -30.61 -0.52
C THR A 150 -19.77 -31.52 0.09
N SER A 151 -18.56 -31.03 0.37
CA SER A 151 -17.47 -31.86 0.89
C SER A 151 -16.56 -31.11 1.86
N SER A 152 -16.39 -31.65 3.07
CA SER A 152 -15.43 -31.11 4.04
C SER A 152 -13.97 -31.27 3.60
N ALA A 153 -13.69 -32.16 2.63
CA ALA A 153 -12.34 -32.42 2.14
C ALA A 153 -11.66 -31.18 1.55
N ASN A 154 -12.42 -30.28 0.91
CA ASN A 154 -11.87 -29.06 0.32
C ASN A 154 -11.24 -28.15 1.39
N PHE A 155 -11.96 -27.94 2.49
CA PHE A 155 -11.49 -27.11 3.60
C PHE A 155 -10.33 -27.79 4.34
N THR A 156 -10.41 -29.11 4.58
CA THR A 156 -9.31 -29.87 5.19
C THR A 156 -8.04 -29.80 4.35
N ASN A 157 -8.16 -29.97 3.02
CA ASN A 157 -7.02 -29.85 2.11
C ASN A 157 -6.44 -28.44 2.06
N ALA A 158 -7.28 -27.40 2.18
CA ALA A 158 -6.81 -26.01 2.28
C ALA A 158 -6.01 -25.76 3.56
N LEU A 159 -6.43 -26.32 4.70
CA LEU A 159 -5.67 -26.26 5.95
C LEU A 159 -4.31 -26.98 5.83
N ILE A 160 -4.30 -28.15 5.19
CA ILE A 160 -3.07 -28.90 4.92
C ILE A 160 -2.16 -28.09 4.00
N ALA A 161 -2.68 -27.51 2.92
CA ALA A 161 -1.91 -26.67 2.01
C ALA A 161 -1.31 -25.44 2.72
N ALA A 162 -2.09 -24.77 3.57
CA ALA A 162 -1.60 -23.65 4.37
C ALA A 162 -0.47 -24.07 5.32
N GLY A 163 -0.66 -25.15 6.07
CA GLY A 163 0.35 -25.69 6.97
C GLY A 163 1.63 -26.13 6.24
N LEU A 164 1.48 -26.84 5.11
CA LEU A 164 2.60 -27.25 4.26
C LEU A 164 3.36 -26.04 3.72
N THR A 165 2.66 -25.02 3.22
CA THR A 165 3.30 -23.80 2.70
C THR A 165 4.11 -23.11 3.78
N ILE A 166 3.55 -22.96 4.98
CA ILE A 166 4.22 -22.28 6.09
C ILE A 166 5.46 -23.05 6.50
N ALA A 167 5.32 -24.36 6.77
CA ALA A 167 6.42 -25.21 7.20
C ALA A 167 7.54 -25.30 6.15
N LEU A 168 7.17 -25.55 4.88
CA LEU A 168 8.13 -25.70 3.79
C LEU A 168 8.86 -24.40 3.50
N THR A 169 8.15 -23.27 3.45
CA THR A 169 8.81 -22.00 3.16
C THR A 169 9.71 -21.55 4.30
N PHE A 170 9.27 -21.73 5.55
CA PHE A 170 10.07 -21.39 6.72
C PHE A 170 11.36 -22.22 6.74
N THR A 171 11.26 -23.54 6.55
CA THR A 171 12.42 -24.43 6.54
C THR A 171 13.37 -24.13 5.38
N LEU A 172 12.86 -23.95 4.16
CA LEU A 172 13.71 -23.58 3.01
C LEU A 172 14.41 -22.24 3.23
N THR A 173 13.70 -21.23 3.75
CA THR A 173 14.29 -19.92 4.06
C THR A 173 15.33 -20.02 5.17
N TRP A 174 15.12 -20.90 6.15
CA TRP A 174 16.08 -21.19 7.21
C TRP A 174 17.36 -21.82 6.69
N PHE A 175 17.24 -22.76 5.75
CA PHE A 175 18.41 -23.43 5.16
C PHE A 175 19.17 -22.57 4.16
N PHE A 176 18.47 -21.75 3.36
CA PHE A 176 19.13 -20.86 2.41
C PHE A 176 19.87 -19.71 3.10
N GLY A 177 19.40 -19.30 4.27
CA GLY A 177 19.99 -18.20 5.01
C GLY A 177 19.68 -16.83 4.40
N ILE A 178 20.11 -15.79 5.09
CA ILE A 178 20.10 -14.41 4.61
C ILE A 178 21.52 -13.88 4.49
N ASP A 179 21.81 -13.21 3.38
CA ASP A 179 23.08 -12.50 3.21
C ASP A 179 22.94 -11.12 3.86
N GLU A 180 23.05 -11.08 5.18
CA GLU A 180 22.95 -9.86 5.99
C GLU A 180 24.36 -9.35 6.33
N GLU A 181 24.74 -8.18 5.80
CA GLU A 181 25.96 -7.49 6.21
C GLU A 181 25.79 -6.99 7.65
N VAL A 182 26.71 -7.39 8.54
CA VAL A 182 26.67 -7.06 9.96
C VAL A 182 27.64 -5.90 10.22
N ASP A 183 27.13 -4.68 10.35
CA ASP A 183 27.91 -3.56 10.87
C ASP A 183 28.14 -3.74 12.38
N GLN A 184 29.39 -3.59 12.84
CA GLN A 184 29.77 -3.69 14.25
C GLN A 184 29.30 -2.46 15.07
N GLU A 185 28.86 -2.72 16.30
CA GLU A 185 28.12 -1.82 17.22
C GLU A 185 28.89 -0.59 17.75
N GLY A 186 28.15 0.45 18.18
CA GLY A 186 28.66 1.49 19.09
C GLY A 186 27.67 2.59 19.54
N SER A 187 27.07 2.39 20.73
CA SER A 187 26.54 3.38 21.72
C SER A 187 25.30 4.24 21.41
N ALA A 188 24.43 4.29 22.42
CA ALA A 188 23.13 4.96 22.47
C ALA A 188 23.22 6.49 22.55
N ASP A 189 22.43 7.17 21.73
CA ASP A 189 21.47 8.17 22.19
C ASP A 189 20.26 8.15 21.24
N SER A 190 19.09 8.52 21.76
CA SER A 190 17.81 8.51 21.08
C SER A 190 17.81 9.36 19.82
N ASP A 191 17.98 8.73 18.66
CA ASP A 191 17.64 9.33 17.38
C ASP A 191 17.16 8.24 16.44
N SER A 192 15.88 8.33 16.06
CA SER A 192 15.21 7.36 15.19
C SER A 192 15.75 7.48 13.78
N THR A 193 16.88 6.84 13.53
CA THR A 193 17.38 6.54 12.19
C THR A 193 16.61 5.33 11.65
N PRO A 194 15.81 5.46 10.58
CA PRO A 194 15.08 4.35 10.04
C PRO A 194 16.00 3.52 9.13
N VAL A 195 16.25 2.25 9.50
CA VAL A 195 16.73 1.20 8.59
C VAL A 195 15.81 1.11 7.37
N LYS A 196 16.51 1.03 6.25
CA LYS A 196 16.03 0.80 4.89
C LYS A 196 15.31 -0.55 4.78
N SER A 197 13.99 -0.49 4.93
CA SER A 197 13.03 -1.49 4.43
C SER A 197 12.60 -1.08 3.03
N GLY A 198 12.60 -2.02 2.10
CA GLY A 198 12.00 -1.85 0.76
C GLY A 198 10.48 -1.85 0.76
N LEU A 199 9.80 -1.33 1.80
CA LEU A 199 8.49 -0.70 1.56
C LEU A 199 8.72 0.44 0.56
N SER A 200 7.72 0.81 -0.24
CA SER A 200 7.73 2.10 -0.91
C SER A 200 8.23 3.13 0.11
N ALA A 201 9.37 3.77 -0.16
CA ALA A 201 10.15 4.41 0.88
C ALA A 201 9.25 5.39 1.65
N LYS A 202 8.94 5.05 2.93
CA LYS A 202 8.05 5.79 3.84
C LYS A 202 8.09 7.26 3.46
N GLN A 203 7.01 7.72 2.82
CA GLN A 203 7.01 9.05 2.27
C GLN A 203 6.33 9.97 3.26
N SER A 204 7.15 10.82 3.88
CA SER A 204 6.63 11.96 4.63
C SER A 204 6.11 13.00 3.66
N ILE A 205 4.88 13.43 3.88
CA ILE A 205 4.23 14.55 3.23
C ILE A 205 4.13 15.66 4.27
N TYR A 206 4.77 16.79 4.01
CA TYR A 206 4.81 17.91 4.94
C TYR A 206 3.53 18.75 4.83
N ALA A 207 3.21 19.49 5.89
CA ALA A 207 2.06 20.38 5.86
C ALA A 207 2.25 21.47 4.79
N PRO A 208 1.23 21.75 3.96
CA PRO A 208 1.33 22.80 2.97
C PRO A 208 1.15 24.20 3.57
N MET A 209 0.74 24.32 4.84
CA MET A 209 0.41 25.59 5.48
C MET A 209 0.71 25.54 6.97
N VAL A 210 0.86 26.71 7.58
CA VAL A 210 0.92 26.88 9.03
C VAL A 210 -0.49 27.15 9.55
N GLY A 211 -0.92 26.46 10.61
CA GLY A 211 -2.26 26.64 11.14
C GLY A 211 -2.75 25.53 12.06
N THR A 212 -4.06 25.52 12.29
CA THR A 212 -4.73 24.52 13.12
C THR A 212 -5.17 23.33 12.27
N VAL A 213 -4.88 22.12 12.72
CA VAL A 213 -5.28 20.90 12.02
C VAL A 213 -6.74 20.56 12.36
N LEU A 214 -7.49 20.17 11.35
CA LEU A 214 -8.87 19.72 11.46
C LEU A 214 -9.00 18.36 10.75
N PRO A 215 -9.77 17.41 11.30
CA PRO A 215 -10.10 16.19 10.58
C PRO A 215 -10.95 16.54 9.35
N LEU A 216 -10.83 15.76 8.27
CA LEU A 216 -11.64 16.01 7.06
C LEU A 216 -13.15 16.01 7.36
N SER A 217 -13.61 15.24 8.34
CA SER A 217 -15.02 15.20 8.76
C SER A 217 -15.57 16.54 9.29
N GLU A 218 -14.71 17.48 9.67
CA GLU A 218 -15.09 18.82 10.12
C GLU A 218 -15.04 19.88 9.00
N VAL A 219 -14.65 19.48 7.78
CA VAL A 219 -14.69 20.36 6.62
C VAL A 219 -16.15 20.57 6.20
N PRO A 220 -16.61 21.83 6.02
CA PRO A 220 -17.99 22.14 5.64
C PRO A 220 -18.23 21.94 4.13
N ASP A 221 -17.79 20.79 3.59
CA ASP A 221 -18.02 20.36 2.21
C ASP A 221 -18.12 18.82 2.19
N GLU A 222 -19.19 18.29 1.59
CA GLU A 222 -19.45 16.84 1.58
C GLU A 222 -18.38 16.07 0.81
N THR A 223 -17.85 16.66 -0.27
CA THR A 223 -16.86 16.01 -1.14
C THR A 223 -15.56 15.72 -0.38
N PHE A 224 -15.12 16.65 0.47
CA PHE A 224 -13.94 16.47 1.32
C PHE A 224 -14.25 15.68 2.59
N SER A 225 -15.35 15.98 3.28
CA SER A 225 -15.67 15.34 4.57
C SER A 225 -16.02 13.86 4.48
N SER A 226 -16.55 13.42 3.34
CA SER A 226 -16.78 12.01 3.01
C SER A 226 -15.53 11.28 2.47
N LYS A 227 -14.40 11.99 2.30
CA LYS A 227 -13.15 11.47 1.74
C LYS A 227 -13.27 10.96 0.29
N LEU A 228 -14.29 11.38 -0.46
CA LEU A 228 -14.49 10.96 -1.85
C LEU A 228 -13.32 11.34 -2.77
N LEU A 229 -12.65 12.45 -2.49
CA LEU A 229 -11.47 12.90 -3.25
C LEU A 229 -10.15 12.32 -2.75
N GLY A 230 -10.15 11.59 -1.63
CA GLY A 230 -8.94 11.00 -1.07
C GLY A 230 -8.82 11.10 0.44
N GLU A 231 -7.76 10.49 0.97
CA GLU A 231 -7.41 10.54 2.40
C GLU A 231 -6.53 11.76 2.70
N GLY A 232 -6.67 12.34 3.89
CA GLY A 232 -5.94 13.54 4.27
C GLY A 232 -6.45 14.20 5.54
N LEU A 233 -6.16 15.49 5.66
CA LEU A 233 -6.62 16.38 6.73
C LEU A 233 -6.98 17.76 6.16
N ALA A 234 -7.51 18.64 6.98
CA ALA A 234 -7.67 20.04 6.64
C ALA A 234 -6.86 20.93 7.57
N ILE A 235 -6.49 22.11 7.10
CA ILE A 235 -5.75 23.11 7.88
C ILE A 235 -6.56 24.41 7.87
N LEU A 236 -6.80 24.99 9.03
CA LEU A 236 -7.24 26.37 9.17
C LEU A 236 -5.98 27.26 9.24
N PRO A 237 -5.64 27.98 8.17
CA PRO A 237 -4.36 28.68 8.08
C PRO A 237 -4.33 29.93 8.96
N ASN A 238 -3.14 30.23 9.49
CA ASN A 238 -2.86 31.49 10.19
C ASN A 238 -1.72 32.30 9.52
N GLU A 239 -1.18 31.81 8.41
CA GLU A 239 -0.19 32.49 7.56
C GLU A 239 -0.65 32.57 6.11
N GLU A 240 -0.10 33.52 5.37
CA GLU A 240 -0.50 33.85 3.98
C GLU A 240 0.15 32.95 2.92
N TYR A 241 0.91 31.91 3.26
CA TYR A 241 1.65 31.12 2.27
C TYR A 241 1.20 29.66 2.23
N VAL A 242 1.09 29.15 1.00
CA VAL A 242 0.97 27.72 0.69
C VAL A 242 2.33 27.23 0.20
N TYR A 243 2.84 26.17 0.80
CA TYR A 243 4.15 25.60 0.54
C TYR A 243 4.04 24.22 -0.10
N ALA A 244 5.08 23.84 -0.86
CA ALA A 244 5.20 22.50 -1.40
C ALA A 244 5.40 21.47 -0.29
N PRO A 245 4.55 20.43 -0.19
CA PRO A 245 4.62 19.41 0.84
C PRO A 245 5.75 18.38 0.58
N PHE A 246 6.32 18.39 -0.62
CA PHE A 246 7.42 17.51 -1.04
C PHE A 246 8.11 18.06 -2.30
N ASP A 247 9.25 17.47 -2.64
CA ASP A 247 9.88 17.62 -3.96
C ASP A 247 9.01 16.98 -5.05
N GLY A 248 8.65 17.73 -6.10
CA GLY A 248 7.75 17.23 -7.12
C GLY A 248 7.50 18.20 -8.27
N GLU A 249 6.43 17.97 -9.00
CA GLU A 249 5.98 18.76 -10.14
C GLU A 249 4.57 19.32 -9.86
N VAL A 250 4.34 20.56 -10.29
CA VAL A 250 3.00 21.16 -10.33
C VAL A 250 2.24 20.59 -11.51
N ILE A 251 1.32 19.67 -11.27
CA ILE A 251 0.53 19.03 -12.33
C ILE A 251 -0.54 19.98 -12.85
N THR A 252 -1.29 20.59 -11.94
CA THR A 252 -2.38 21.49 -12.28
C THR A 252 -2.41 22.65 -11.31
N LEU A 253 -2.51 23.85 -11.86
CA LEU A 253 -2.95 25.02 -11.11
C LEU A 253 -4.29 25.47 -11.70
N PHE A 254 -5.32 25.55 -10.85
CA PHE A 254 -6.66 25.89 -11.33
C PHE A 254 -6.70 27.36 -11.80
N PRO A 255 -7.51 27.73 -12.82
CA PRO A 255 -7.52 29.09 -13.36
C PRO A 255 -7.82 30.19 -12.34
N THR A 256 -8.63 29.88 -11.33
CA THR A 256 -8.96 30.77 -10.22
C THR A 256 -7.99 30.67 -9.04
N LYS A 257 -6.90 29.90 -9.18
CA LYS A 257 -5.73 29.80 -8.29
C LYS A 257 -5.98 29.29 -6.86
N HIS A 258 -7.23 29.01 -6.50
CA HIS A 258 -7.61 28.49 -5.20
C HIS A 258 -7.14 27.06 -4.92
N ALA A 259 -6.79 26.28 -5.95
CA ALA A 259 -6.37 24.90 -5.79
C ALA A 259 -5.11 24.59 -6.63
N ILE A 260 -4.28 23.71 -6.10
CA ILE A 260 -3.07 23.24 -6.76
C ILE A 260 -2.91 21.73 -6.56
N ALA A 261 -2.63 21.02 -7.65
CA ALA A 261 -2.35 19.59 -7.66
C ALA A 261 -0.86 19.36 -7.92
N LEU A 262 -0.24 18.52 -7.10
CA LEU A 262 1.18 18.22 -7.12
C LEU A 262 1.39 16.71 -7.24
N LYS A 263 2.43 16.31 -7.96
CA LYS A 263 2.86 14.92 -8.06
C LYS A 263 4.33 14.81 -7.74
N ASN A 264 4.71 13.80 -6.97
CA ASN A 264 6.12 13.55 -6.71
C ASN A 264 6.68 12.42 -7.61
N ALA A 265 8.00 12.24 -7.58
CA ALA A 265 8.66 11.17 -8.33
C ALA A 265 8.28 9.74 -7.91
N LYS A 266 7.63 9.58 -6.75
CA LYS A 266 7.13 8.29 -6.24
C LYS A 266 5.67 8.01 -6.62
N GLY A 267 5.03 8.90 -7.38
CA GLY A 267 3.66 8.70 -7.87
C GLY A 267 2.55 9.12 -6.92
N VAL A 268 2.86 9.87 -5.85
CA VAL A 268 1.87 10.41 -4.92
C VAL A 268 1.28 11.69 -5.51
N ASP A 269 -0.04 11.69 -5.70
CA ASP A 269 -0.79 12.84 -6.16
C ASP A 269 -1.49 13.51 -4.97
N VAL A 270 -1.26 14.81 -4.80
CA VAL A 270 -1.80 15.61 -3.71
C VAL A 270 -2.54 16.82 -4.25
N LEU A 271 -3.69 17.11 -3.65
CA LEU A 271 -4.48 18.30 -3.88
C LEU A 271 -4.47 19.17 -2.62
N ILE A 272 -4.09 20.43 -2.80
CA ILE A 272 -4.25 21.49 -1.80
C ILE A 272 -5.36 22.41 -2.32
N HIS A 273 -6.48 22.48 -1.59
CA HIS A 273 -7.65 23.29 -1.98
C HIS A 273 -7.87 24.39 -0.94
N VAL A 274 -7.45 25.62 -1.23
CA VAL A 274 -7.49 26.73 -0.27
C VAL A 274 -8.91 27.24 -0.09
N GLY A 275 -9.45 27.01 1.11
CA GLY A 275 -10.82 27.39 1.47
C GLY A 275 -11.91 26.54 0.80
N ILE A 276 -13.17 26.82 1.12
CA ILE A 276 -14.36 26.21 0.49
C ILE A 276 -15.10 27.25 -0.33
N ASP A 277 -15.58 26.86 -1.51
CA ASP A 277 -16.24 27.71 -2.53
C ASP A 277 -15.40 28.89 -3.05
N THR A 278 -14.11 28.94 -2.74
CA THR A 278 -13.19 30.01 -3.13
C THR A 278 -12.94 30.11 -4.65
N VAL A 279 -13.37 29.13 -5.43
CA VAL A 279 -13.45 29.22 -6.90
C VAL A 279 -14.25 30.46 -7.35
N GLU A 280 -15.27 30.86 -6.58
CA GLU A 280 -16.13 32.01 -6.86
C GLU A 280 -15.41 33.36 -6.77
N LEU A 281 -14.26 33.40 -6.08
CA LEU A 281 -13.42 34.59 -5.98
C LEU A 281 -12.71 34.94 -7.29
N LYS A 282 -12.74 34.04 -8.28
CA LYS A 282 -12.17 34.25 -9.62
C LYS A 282 -10.70 34.71 -9.58
N GLY A 283 -9.93 34.18 -8.63
CA GLY A 283 -8.52 34.50 -8.42
C GLY A 283 -8.23 35.75 -7.59
N GLN A 284 -9.25 36.44 -7.06
CA GLN A 284 -9.04 37.52 -6.09
C GLN A 284 -8.59 36.96 -4.75
N GLY A 285 -7.56 37.56 -4.16
CA GLY A 285 -6.94 37.07 -2.92
C GLY A 285 -5.92 35.94 -3.12
N PHE A 286 -5.59 35.60 -4.37
CA PHE A 286 -4.59 34.58 -4.71
C PHE A 286 -3.50 35.14 -5.61
N GLU A 287 -2.28 35.18 -5.09
CA GLU A 287 -1.06 35.45 -5.84
C GLU A 287 -0.36 34.13 -6.16
N GLN A 288 -0.09 33.93 -7.44
CA GLN A 288 0.52 32.72 -7.96
C GLN A 288 2.04 32.88 -8.00
N LEU A 289 2.78 31.95 -7.38
CA LEU A 289 4.25 31.98 -7.33
C LEU A 289 4.91 30.92 -8.24
N VAL A 290 4.13 29.92 -8.68
CA VAL A 290 4.55 28.82 -9.58
C VAL A 290 3.52 28.59 -10.68
N LYS A 291 3.87 27.91 -11.76
CA LYS A 291 2.94 27.53 -12.85
C LYS A 291 2.91 26.01 -13.04
N ALA A 292 1.89 25.52 -13.73
CA ALA A 292 1.82 24.11 -14.12
C ALA A 292 3.05 23.71 -14.97
N GLY A 293 3.59 22.53 -14.69
CA GLY A 293 4.83 22.00 -15.25
C GLY A 293 6.11 22.42 -14.50
N ASP A 294 6.03 23.32 -13.51
CA ASP A 294 7.20 23.69 -12.72
C ASP A 294 7.60 22.54 -11.78
N THR A 295 8.91 22.31 -11.65
CA THR A 295 9.47 21.47 -10.58
C THR A 295 9.65 22.30 -9.31
N VAL A 296 9.22 21.77 -8.17
CA VAL A 296 9.25 22.44 -6.87
C VAL A 296 10.02 21.63 -5.84
N LYS A 297 10.58 22.31 -4.83
CA LYS A 297 11.22 21.71 -3.67
C LYS A 297 10.34 21.79 -2.44
N GLN A 298 10.42 20.81 -1.54
CA GLN A 298 9.71 20.84 -0.27
C GLN A 298 9.96 22.17 0.46
N GLY A 299 8.90 22.78 0.98
CA GLY A 299 8.96 24.08 1.65
C GLY A 299 9.02 25.29 0.71
N GLN A 300 9.03 25.10 -0.61
CA GLN A 300 8.98 26.20 -1.57
C GLN A 300 7.57 26.82 -1.57
N PRO A 301 7.44 28.17 -1.50
CA PRO A 301 6.16 28.85 -1.68
C PRO A 301 5.55 28.59 -3.07
N LEU A 302 4.26 28.24 -3.09
CA LEU A 302 3.47 27.92 -4.27
C LEU A 302 2.46 29.03 -4.57
N LEU A 303 1.76 29.47 -3.53
CA LEU A 303 0.76 30.53 -3.57
C LEU A 303 0.94 31.45 -2.36
N ARG A 304 0.59 32.72 -2.55
CA ARG A 304 0.31 33.63 -1.45
C ARG A 304 -1.18 33.96 -1.44
N ILE A 305 -1.79 33.96 -0.26
CA ILE A 305 -3.22 34.12 -0.07
C ILE A 305 -3.51 35.30 0.85
N ASP A 306 -4.55 36.06 0.53
CA ASP A 306 -5.04 37.16 1.35
C ASP A 306 -6.16 36.65 2.27
N LEU A 307 -5.77 36.22 3.48
CA LEU A 307 -6.68 35.64 4.46
C LEU A 307 -7.81 36.62 4.85
N GLU A 308 -7.49 37.91 4.94
CA GLU A 308 -8.45 38.95 5.32
C GLU A 308 -9.47 39.19 4.20
N LEU A 309 -9.03 39.25 2.93
CA LEU A 309 -9.92 39.40 1.79
C LEU A 309 -10.83 38.18 1.61
N ILE A 310 -10.30 36.96 1.73
CA ILE A 310 -11.09 35.74 1.59
C ILE A 310 -12.12 35.65 2.73
N GLY A 311 -11.69 35.87 3.98
CA GLY A 311 -12.57 35.84 5.15
C GLY A 311 -13.62 36.95 5.17
N SER A 312 -13.27 38.17 4.78
CA SER A 312 -14.23 39.30 4.72
C SER A 312 -15.32 39.12 3.66
N LYS A 313 -15.07 38.28 2.65
CA LYS A 313 -16.07 37.88 1.65
C LYS A 313 -16.93 36.69 2.08
N GLY A 314 -16.72 36.16 3.28
CA GLY A 314 -17.55 35.11 3.89
C GLY A 314 -17.19 33.69 3.47
N TYR A 315 -16.06 33.48 2.79
CA TYR A 315 -15.61 32.14 2.42
C TYR A 315 -14.85 31.48 3.56
N SER A 316 -15.01 30.16 3.71
CA SER A 316 -14.25 29.39 4.68
C SER A 316 -12.77 29.37 4.30
N LEU A 317 -11.88 29.57 5.28
CA LEU A 317 -10.43 29.43 5.11
C LEU A 317 -9.94 28.00 5.33
N VAL A 318 -10.81 27.10 5.82
CA VAL A 318 -10.47 25.69 6.01
C VAL A 318 -10.01 25.11 4.68
N THR A 319 -8.77 24.64 4.66
CA THR A 319 -8.05 24.22 3.45
C THR A 319 -7.83 22.72 3.47
N PRO A 320 -8.63 21.94 2.71
CA PRO A 320 -8.39 20.52 2.52
C PRO A 320 -7.02 20.23 1.89
N PHE A 321 -6.37 19.21 2.45
CA PHE A 321 -5.10 18.68 2.00
C PHE A 321 -5.18 17.16 1.88
N VAL A 322 -5.31 16.67 0.65
CA VAL A 322 -5.68 15.27 0.37
C VAL A 322 -4.75 14.60 -0.62
N VAL A 323 -4.53 13.29 -0.43
CA VAL A 323 -3.87 12.40 -1.39
C VAL A 323 -4.93 11.83 -2.32
N THR A 324 -4.94 12.24 -3.58
CA THR A 324 -6.05 11.96 -4.51
C THR A 324 -6.02 10.57 -5.11
N ASN A 325 -4.86 9.92 -5.14
CA ASN A 325 -4.73 8.52 -5.51
C ASN A 325 -4.56 7.61 -4.27
N SER A 326 -5.29 7.91 -3.20
CA SER A 326 -5.19 7.19 -1.91
C SER A 326 -5.52 5.71 -2.02
N SER A 327 -6.44 5.32 -2.91
CA SER A 327 -6.79 3.91 -3.17
C SER A 327 -5.65 3.09 -3.78
N GLU A 328 -4.65 3.74 -4.35
CA GLU A 328 -3.45 3.12 -4.92
C GLU A 328 -2.31 3.03 -3.88
N GLN A 329 -2.49 3.60 -2.68
CA GLN A 329 -1.52 3.60 -1.60
C GLN A 329 -1.82 2.47 -0.60
N LEU A 330 -0.77 1.88 -0.01
CA LEU A 330 -0.91 0.77 0.95
C LEU A 330 -1.57 1.22 2.25
N GLU A 331 -1.12 2.35 2.79
CA GLU A 331 -1.67 2.95 4.01
C GLU A 331 -1.28 4.44 4.07
N ILE A 332 -2.22 5.28 4.50
CA ILE A 332 -2.00 6.71 4.73
C ILE A 332 -2.28 6.98 6.21
N ILE A 333 -1.22 7.30 6.95
CA ILE A 333 -1.33 7.74 8.34
C ILE A 333 -1.50 9.25 8.33
N VAL A 334 -2.65 9.69 8.83
CA VAL A 334 -2.98 11.11 9.02
C VAL A 334 -2.52 11.54 10.41
N ASN A 335 -1.75 12.62 10.49
CA ASN A 335 -1.26 13.16 11.75
C ASN A 335 -2.14 14.32 12.23
N ASP A 336 -3.35 14.01 12.69
CA ASP A 336 -4.35 14.96 13.19
C ASP A 336 -4.28 15.21 14.71
N ASN A 337 -3.40 14.50 15.43
CA ASN A 337 -3.21 14.65 16.88
C ASN A 337 -2.53 15.97 17.30
N LYS A 338 -2.01 16.75 16.33
CA LYS A 338 -1.41 18.07 16.61
C LYS A 338 -2.44 19.16 16.40
N GLU A 339 -2.78 19.91 17.45
CA GLU A 339 -3.67 21.08 17.33
C GLU A 339 -3.09 22.16 16.41
N HIS A 340 -1.77 22.28 16.32
CA HIS A 340 -1.08 23.26 15.48
C HIS A 340 0.05 22.62 14.68
N ILE A 341 0.18 23.01 13.42
CA ILE A 341 1.15 22.46 12.46
C ILE A 341 1.89 23.57 11.72
N THR A 342 3.14 23.32 11.37
CA THR A 342 3.98 24.18 10.53
C THR A 342 4.35 23.49 9.22
N GLN A 343 4.85 24.24 8.23
CA GLN A 343 5.34 23.70 6.95
C GLN A 343 6.52 22.73 7.07
N HIS A 344 7.15 22.65 8.25
CA HIS A 344 8.24 21.72 8.56
C HIS A 344 7.75 20.43 9.24
N ASP A 345 6.48 20.39 9.64
CA ASP A 345 5.87 19.22 10.26
C ASP A 345 5.33 18.25 9.21
N VAL A 346 5.42 16.96 9.53
CA VAL A 346 4.83 15.89 8.70
C VAL A 346 3.33 15.80 9.00
N ALA A 347 2.54 16.06 7.96
CA ALA A 347 1.08 16.02 7.99
C ALA A 347 0.55 14.61 7.66
N LEU A 348 1.13 13.96 6.63
CA LEU A 348 0.73 12.62 6.20
C LEU A 348 1.97 11.73 6.03
N VAL A 349 1.80 10.45 6.32
CA VAL A 349 2.82 9.43 6.07
C VAL A 349 2.20 8.35 5.18
N ILE A 350 2.82 8.13 4.02
CA ILE A 350 2.43 7.07 3.09
C ILE A 350 3.40 5.90 3.25
N LEU A 351 2.86 4.70 3.48
CA LEU A 351 3.62 3.46 3.70
C LEU A 351 3.82 2.63 2.43
#